data_AF-A0A1G5BE39-F1
#
_entry.id   AF-A0A1G5BE39-F1
#
_cell.length_a   1.000
_cell.length_b   1.000
_cell.length_c   1.000
_cell.angle_alpha   90.00
_cell.angle_beta   90.00
_cell.angle_gamma   90.00
#
_symmetry.space_group_name_H-M   'P 1'
#
loop_
_entity.id
_entity.type
_entity.pdbx_description
1 polymer ?
#
loop_
_entity_poly.entity_id
_entity_poly.type
_entity_poly.pdbx_seq_one_letter_code
_entity_poly.pdbx_strand_id
1 'polypeptide(L)'
;MLERLEKYKSELERAKGKRAEWDTKVKALEKKVSEEEKTTVHEMVKAADLTPEELSRLIAYSKNHMPGETSVETIVNLESGNFDTEDKDDEEQI
;
A
#
# COMPACT_ATOMS: atom_id res chain seq x y z
N MET A 1 -27.64 50.64 -16.27
CA MET A 1 -26.60 50.12 -17.20
C MET A 1 -25.32 49.65 -16.48
N LEU A 2 -24.99 50.11 -15.26
CA LEU A 2 -23.82 49.66 -14.48
C LEU A 2 -24.07 48.40 -13.62
N GLU A 3 -25.32 48.15 -13.19
CA GLU A 3 -25.66 47.02 -12.30
C GLU A 3 -25.40 45.64 -12.92
N ARG A 4 -25.51 45.51 -14.25
CA ARG A 4 -25.18 44.25 -14.94
C ARG A 4 -23.68 43.97 -14.89
N LEU A 5 -22.85 45.00 -15.04
CA LEU A 5 -21.40 44.89 -14.95
C LEU A 5 -20.98 44.53 -13.52
N GLU A 6 -21.60 45.16 -12.52
CA GLU A 6 -21.35 44.90 -11.10
C GLU A 6 -21.70 43.44 -10.74
N LYS A 7 -22.84 42.93 -11.24
CA LYS A 7 -23.22 41.52 -11.09
C LYS A 7 -22.20 40.56 -11.69
N TYR A 8 -21.77 40.79 -12.93
CA TYR A 8 -20.77 39.94 -13.57
C TYR A 8 -19.42 39.97 -12.84
N LYS A 9 -19.00 41.12 -12.31
CA LYS A 9 -17.78 41.21 -11.48
C LYS A 9 -17.91 40.42 -10.18
N SER A 10 -19.05 40.52 -9.50
CA SER A 10 -19.30 39.75 -8.28
C SER A 10 -19.32 38.24 -8.54
N GLU A 11 -19.97 37.80 -9.62
CA GLU A 11 -19.99 36.38 -10.00
C GLU A 11 -18.59 35.87 -10.37
N LEU A 12 -17.79 36.69 -11.05
CA LEU A 12 -16.41 36.36 -11.40
C LEU A 12 -15.51 36.23 -10.18
N GLU A 13 -15.63 37.11 -9.18
CA GLU A 13 -14.87 36.97 -7.93
C GLU A 13 -15.33 35.76 -7.11
N ARG A 14 -16.63 35.47 -7.09
CA ARG A 14 -17.14 34.25 -6.45
C ARG A 14 -16.61 32.98 -7.12
N ALA A 15 -16.51 32.98 -8.46
CA ALA A 15 -15.95 31.87 -9.22
C ALA A 15 -14.44 31.69 -8.96
N LYS A 16 -13.68 32.79 -8.88
CA LYS A 16 -12.25 32.75 -8.52
C LYS A 16 -12.02 32.23 -7.10
N GLY A 17 -12.84 32.66 -6.13
CA GLY A 17 -12.78 32.16 -4.76
C GLY A 17 -12.98 30.65 -4.69
N LYS A 18 -14.02 30.15 -5.36
CA LYS A 18 -14.25 28.71 -5.50
C LYS A 18 -13.08 27.99 -6.17
N ARG A 19 -12.48 28.56 -7.22
CA ARG A 19 -11.30 27.97 -7.87
C ARG A 19 -10.15 27.82 -6.89
N ALA A 20 -9.86 28.85 -6.08
CA ALA A 20 -8.79 28.78 -5.08
C ALA A 20 -9.06 27.72 -3.98
N GLU A 21 -10.32 27.57 -3.56
CA GLU A 21 -10.72 26.49 -2.63
C GLU A 21 -10.51 25.11 -3.25
N TRP A 22 -10.91 24.93 -4.51
CA TRP A 22 -10.69 23.68 -5.25
C TRP A 22 -9.19 23.40 -5.46
N ASP A 23 -8.39 24.41 -5.83
CA ASP A 23 -6.94 24.27 -5.98
C ASP A 23 -6.28 23.85 -4.66
N THR A 24 -6.75 24.39 -3.53
CA THR A 24 -6.28 24.00 -2.18
C THR A 24 -6.66 22.55 -1.86
N LYS A 25 -7.89 22.16 -2.20
CA LYS A 25 -8.38 20.78 -2.02
C LYS A 25 -7.60 19.79 -2.88
N VAL A 26 -7.27 20.16 -4.13
CA VAL A 26 -6.43 19.36 -5.03
C VAL A 26 -5.05 19.16 -4.40
N LYS A 27 -4.38 20.22 -3.97
CA LYS A 27 -3.07 20.11 -3.30
C LYS A 27 -3.12 19.27 -2.02
N ALA A 28 -4.19 19.38 -1.24
CA ALA A 28 -4.36 18.56 -0.04
C ALA A 28 -4.58 17.08 -0.37
N LEU A 29 -5.32 16.77 -1.45
CA LEU A 29 -5.52 15.40 -1.93
C LEU A 29 -4.25 14.83 -2.53
N GLU A 30 -3.50 15.59 -3.34
CA GLU A 30 -2.20 15.18 -3.86
C GLU A 30 -1.22 14.86 -2.72
N LYS A 31 -1.20 15.70 -1.67
CA LYS A 31 -0.40 15.44 -0.48
C LYS A 31 -0.84 14.16 0.24
N LYS A 32 -2.14 13.95 0.43
CA LYS A 32 -2.68 12.73 1.04
C LYS A 32 -2.35 11.49 0.23
N VAL A 33 -2.50 11.53 -1.10
CA VAL A 33 -2.14 10.41 -1.97
C VAL A 33 -0.65 10.10 -1.84
N SER A 34 0.22 11.11 -1.85
CA SER A 34 1.66 10.90 -1.66
C SER A 34 2.02 10.38 -0.26
N GLU A 35 1.27 10.77 0.76
CA GLU A 35 1.41 10.24 2.13
C GLU A 35 0.93 8.80 2.21
N GLU A 36 -0.25 8.47 1.68
CA GLU A 36 -0.79 7.11 1.65
C GLU A 36 0.11 6.16 0.86
N GLU A 37 0.64 6.56 -0.29
CA GLU A 37 1.62 5.75 -1.05
C GLU A 37 2.88 5.44 -0.24
N LYS A 38 3.37 6.39 0.56
CA LYS A 38 4.52 6.15 1.48
C LYS A 38 4.15 5.28 2.67
N THR A 39 2.92 5.41 3.16
CA THR A 39 2.44 4.71 4.35
C THR A 39 2.03 3.27 4.03
N THR A 40 1.54 3.01 2.82
CA THR A 40 1.14 1.67 2.35
C THR A 40 2.36 0.74 2.28
N VAL A 41 3.53 1.26 1.91
CA VAL A 41 4.80 0.51 2.00
C VAL A 41 5.19 0.22 3.46
N HIS A 42 4.83 1.09 4.42
CA HIS A 42 5.18 0.92 5.83
C HIS A 42 4.22 0.00 6.61
N GLU A 43 2.94 -0.04 6.26
CA GLU A 43 1.96 -0.93 6.90
C GLU A 43 2.16 -2.41 6.52
N MET A 44 2.61 -2.70 5.30
CA MET A 44 3.00 -4.06 4.90
C MET A 44 4.27 -4.55 5.63
N VAL A 45 5.15 -3.62 5.99
CA VAL A 45 6.37 -3.88 6.78
C VAL A 45 6.03 -4.03 8.28
N LYS A 46 5.06 -3.27 8.79
CA LYS A 46 4.64 -3.27 10.20
C LYS A 46 3.77 -4.46 10.60
N ALA A 47 3.06 -5.10 9.67
CA ALA A 47 2.24 -6.28 9.95
C ALA A 47 3.05 -7.49 10.48
N ALA A 48 4.38 -7.46 10.35
CA ALA A 48 5.28 -8.52 10.81
C ALA A 48 6.33 -8.03 11.83
N ASP A 49 6.20 -6.81 12.39
CA ASP A 49 7.20 -6.17 13.28
C ASP A 49 8.66 -6.21 12.75
N LEU A 50 8.83 -6.30 11.42
CA LEU A 50 10.12 -6.45 10.76
C LEU A 50 10.48 -5.15 10.04
N THR A 51 11.61 -4.51 10.33
CA THR A 51 12.11 -3.42 9.48
C THR A 51 12.55 -3.96 8.11
N PRO A 52 12.66 -3.11 7.05
CA PRO A 52 13.15 -3.56 5.75
C PRO A 52 14.54 -4.23 5.82
N GLU A 53 15.40 -3.75 6.72
CA GLU A 53 16.72 -4.34 6.99
C GLU A 53 16.61 -5.71 7.66
N GLU A 54 15.68 -5.88 8.61
CA GLU A 54 15.45 -7.15 9.29
C GLU A 54 14.80 -8.18 8.36
N LEU A 55 13.90 -7.75 7.48
CA LEU A 55 13.34 -8.59 6.42
C LEU A 55 14.43 -9.08 5.45
N SER A 56 15.33 -8.18 5.03
CA SER A 56 16.46 -8.56 4.17
C SER A 56 17.38 -9.59 4.85
N ARG A 57 17.65 -9.41 6.16
CA ARG A 57 18.43 -10.37 6.95
C ARG A 57 17.71 -11.71 7.08
N LEU A 58 16.40 -11.71 7.27
CA LEU A 58 15.60 -12.92 7.37
C LEU A 58 15.62 -13.72 6.05
N ILE A 59 15.50 -13.04 4.90
CA ILE A 59 15.61 -13.65 3.56
C ILE A 59 17.01 -14.26 3.35
N ALA A 60 18.06 -13.56 3.77
CA ALA A 60 19.43 -14.07 3.68
C ALA A 60 19.65 -15.29 4.60
N TYR A 61 19.07 -15.26 5.79
CA TYR A 61 19.13 -16.37 6.75
C TYR A 61 18.39 -17.60 6.23
N SER A 62 17.16 -17.43 5.72
CA SER A 62 16.32 -18.52 5.22
C SER A 62 16.92 -19.23 4.01
N LYS A 63 17.65 -18.50 3.13
CA LYS A 63 18.39 -19.10 2.00
C LYS A 63 19.31 -20.26 2.40
N ASN A 64 19.81 -20.25 3.63
CA ASN A 64 20.78 -21.22 4.14
C ASN A 64 20.21 -22.14 5.24
N HIS A 65 19.02 -21.85 5.77
CA HIS A 65 18.47 -22.51 6.96
C HIS A 65 17.05 -23.04 6.75
N MET A 66 16.54 -23.04 5.52
CA MET A 66 15.23 -23.59 5.23
C MET A 66 15.28 -25.12 5.23
N PRO A 67 14.41 -25.82 6.00
CA PRO A 67 14.28 -27.27 5.92
C PRO A 67 13.57 -27.66 4.61
N GLY A 68 14.18 -28.58 3.86
CA GLY A 68 13.72 -29.01 2.52
C GLY A 68 14.47 -28.31 1.38
N GLU A 69 14.49 -28.93 0.19
CA GLU A 69 15.18 -28.38 -1.00
C GLU A 69 14.47 -27.16 -1.64
N THR A 70 13.47 -26.61 -0.96
CA THR A 70 12.67 -25.50 -1.46
C THR A 70 13.44 -24.19 -1.33
N SER A 71 13.74 -23.55 -2.47
CA SER A 71 14.37 -22.23 -2.50
C SER A 71 13.39 -21.15 -2.04
N VAL A 72 13.92 -20.10 -1.40
CA VAL A 72 13.17 -18.90 -1.03
C VAL A 72 12.47 -18.28 -2.25
N GLU A 73 13.10 -18.33 -3.42
CA GLU A 73 12.52 -17.88 -4.69
C GLU A 73 11.26 -18.66 -5.06
N THR A 74 11.23 -19.97 -4.81
CA THR A 74 10.05 -20.81 -5.04
C THR A 74 8.91 -20.40 -4.12
N ILE A 75 9.19 -20.10 -2.84
CA ILE A 75 8.17 -19.73 -1.86
C ILE A 75 7.59 -18.34 -2.13
N VAL A 76 8.42 -17.38 -2.50
CA VAL A 76 7.95 -16.03 -2.86
C VAL A 76 7.08 -16.05 -4.12
N ASN A 77 7.35 -16.99 -5.04
CA ASN A 77 6.58 -17.18 -6.26
C ASN A 77 5.39 -18.15 -6.11
N LEU A 78 5.17 -18.74 -4.94
CA LEU A 78 3.91 -19.41 -4.64
C LEU A 78 2.84 -18.32 -4.48
N GLU A 79 2.01 -18.13 -5.50
CA GLU A 79 0.74 -17.43 -5.33
C GLU A 79 0.01 -18.11 -4.17
N SER A 80 -0.28 -17.35 -3.09
CA SER A 80 -0.96 -17.75 -1.86
C SER A 80 -1.86 -18.98 -2.03
N GLY A 81 -1.23 -20.15 -2.04
CA GLY A 81 -1.85 -21.41 -2.37
C GLY A 81 -2.24 -22.01 -1.05
N ASN A 82 -3.54 -22.25 -0.89
CA ASN A 82 -4.12 -22.96 0.22
C ASN A 82 -3.18 -24.11 0.64
N PHE A 83 -2.59 -24.00 1.83
CA PHE A 83 -1.77 -25.07 2.40
C PHE A 83 -2.76 -26.15 2.82
N ASP A 84 -3.20 -26.97 1.87
CA ASP A 84 -3.89 -28.21 2.16
C ASP A 84 -2.84 -29.11 2.83
N THR A 85 -2.82 -29.07 4.16
CA THR A 85 -2.29 -30.17 4.97
C THR A 85 -3.09 -31.42 4.60
N GLU A 86 -2.64 -32.13 3.58
CA GLU A 86 -2.87 -33.57 3.52
C GLU A 86 -2.07 -34.19 4.67
N ASP A 87 -2.70 -34.22 5.85
CA ASP A 87 -2.32 -35.12 6.92
C ASP A 87 -2.35 -36.53 6.32
N LYS A 88 -1.15 -37.05 6.02
CA LYS A 88 -0.97 -38.47 5.76
C LYS A 88 -1.14 -39.16 7.11
N ASP A 89 -2.33 -39.71 7.32
CA ASP A 89 -2.55 -40.77 8.29
C ASP A 89 -1.73 -41.99 7.86
N ASP A 90 -0.43 -41.95 8.15
CA ASP A 90 0.40 -43.14 8.28
C ASP A 90 -0.01 -43.83 9.59
N GLU A 91 -1.18 -44.47 9.62
CA GLU A 91 -1.46 -45.46 10.66
C GLU A 91 -0.79 -46.79 10.29
N GLU A 92 0.14 -47.13 11.17
CA GLU A 92 1.07 -48.24 11.19
C GLU A 92 0.46 -49.61 10.90
N GLN A 93 1.24 -50.43 10.21
CA GLN A 93 1.15 -51.89 10.23
C GLN A 93 1.22 -52.43 11.66
N ILE A 94 0.18 -53.14 12.13
CA ILE A 94 0.31 -54.34 12.98
C ILE A 94 -0.75 -55.37 12.57
#